data_AF-A0A5E4PRP5-F1
#
_entry.id   AF-A0A5E4PRP5-F1
#
_cell.length_a   1.000
_cell.length_b   1.000
_cell.length_c   1.000
_cell.angle_alpha   90.00
_cell.angle_beta   90.00
_cell.angle_gamma   90.00
#
_symmetry.space_group_name_H-M   'P 1'
#
loop_
_entity.id
_entity.type
_entity.pdbx_description
1 polymer ?
#
loop_
_entity_poly.entity_id
_entity_poly.type
_entity_poly.pdbx_seq_one_letter_code
_entity_poly.pdbx_strand_id
1 'polypeptide(L)'
;MSVSIYRISYCSADAANARVFAVVEGKTAGGSNDTHVVHVFVCARRRQARALALSLAHAFNDAYQANEARSLQAGGRRRVTPWVEFASESDEESDSEPTSSPEPLPLVTF
;
A
#
# COMPACT_ATOMS: atom_id res chain seq x y z
N MET A 1 7.08 -14.98 12.53
CA MET A 1 5.62 -14.83 12.70
C MET A 1 4.98 -14.81 11.32
N SER A 2 3.86 -15.49 11.10
CA SER A 2 3.19 -15.54 9.79
C SER A 2 1.71 -15.20 9.97
N VAL A 3 1.22 -14.23 9.20
CA VAL A 3 -0.18 -13.79 9.18
C VAL A 3 -0.64 -13.84 7.73
N SER A 4 -1.79 -14.46 7.49
CA SER A 4 -2.36 -14.51 6.14
C SER A 4 -2.89 -13.13 5.74
N ILE A 5 -2.62 -12.69 4.51
CA ILE A 5 -3.11 -11.40 3.97
C ILE A 5 -4.63 -11.27 4.08
N TYR A 6 -5.37 -12.38 3.96
CA TYR A 6 -6.83 -12.42 4.08
C TYR A 6 -7.36 -12.20 5.49
N ARG A 7 -6.49 -12.29 6.50
CA ARG A 7 -6.85 -12.06 7.92
C ARG A 7 -6.47 -10.66 8.39
N ILE A 8 -5.69 -9.92 7.59
CA ILE A 8 -5.33 -8.56 7.92
C ILE A 8 -6.48 -7.65 7.52
N SER A 9 -7.03 -6.91 8.48
CA SER A 9 -8.12 -5.96 8.24
C SER A 9 -7.63 -4.54 8.02
N TYR A 10 -6.48 -4.19 8.60
CA TYR A 10 -5.93 -2.84 8.52
C TYR A 10 -4.42 -2.82 8.69
N CYS A 11 -3.75 -1.85 8.06
CA CYS A 11 -2.36 -1.54 8.30
C CYS A 11 -2.12 -0.04 8.25
N SER A 12 -1.14 0.45 9.01
CA SER A 12 -0.79 1.86 9.04
C SER A 12 0.67 2.09 9.42
N ALA A 13 1.28 3.10 8.82
CA ALA A 13 2.52 3.69 9.31
C ALA A 13 2.16 4.91 10.16
N ASP A 14 2.73 5.03 11.36
CA ASP A 14 2.39 6.12 12.27
C ASP A 14 2.81 7.48 11.71
N ALA A 15 1.88 8.45 11.77
CA ALA A 15 2.12 9.80 11.28
C ALA A 15 3.04 10.60 12.21
N ALA A 16 2.97 10.35 13.52
CA ALA A 16 3.82 11.01 14.51
C ALA A 16 5.23 10.38 14.56
N ASN A 17 5.33 9.06 14.39
CA ASN A 17 6.59 8.30 14.42
C ASN A 17 6.79 7.51 13.13
N ALA A 18 7.55 8.09 12.20
CA ALA A 18 7.90 7.45 10.92
C ALA A 18 8.67 6.11 11.04
N ARG A 19 9.03 5.64 12.24
CA ARG A 19 9.64 4.32 12.46
C ARG A 19 8.63 3.25 12.84
N VAL A 20 7.39 3.61 13.18
CA VAL A 20 6.40 2.67 13.69
C VAL A 20 5.44 2.26 12.56
N PHE A 21 5.24 0.96 12.42
CA PHE A 21 4.29 0.35 11.50
C PHE A 21 3.41 -0.63 12.27
N ALA A 22 2.10 -0.63 12.02
CA ALA A 22 1.14 -1.47 12.71
C ALA A 22 0.26 -2.24 11.71
N VAL A 23 -0.06 -3.48 12.07
CA VAL A 23 -0.92 -4.39 11.31
C VAL A 23 -1.97 -4.96 12.25
N VAL A 24 -3.24 -4.94 11.82
CA VAL A 24 -4.37 -5.47 12.58
C VAL A 24 -4.84 -6.77 11.93
N GLU A 25 -4.83 -7.84 12.70
CA GLU A 25 -5.29 -9.17 12.30
C GLU A 25 -6.65 -9.47 12.96
N GLY A 26 -7.64 -9.82 12.15
CA GLY A 26 -8.88 -10.43 12.60
C GLY A 26 -8.66 -11.90 12.96
N LYS A 27 -8.94 -12.27 14.21
CA LYS A 27 -8.91 -13.65 14.67
C LYS A 27 -10.29 -14.08 15.15
N THR A 28 -10.91 -14.93 14.34
CA THR A 28 -12.10 -15.69 14.71
C THR A 28 -11.65 -16.88 15.56
N ALA A 29 -11.61 -16.71 16.87
CA ALA A 29 -11.19 -17.75 17.79
C ALA A 29 -12.37 -18.68 18.13
N GLY A 30 -12.80 -19.53 17.18
CA GLY A 30 -13.60 -20.74 17.43
C GLY A 30 -14.95 -20.62 18.18
N GLY A 31 -15.36 -19.44 18.62
CA GLY A 31 -16.59 -19.20 19.36
C GLY A 31 -16.83 -17.70 19.46
N SER A 32 -17.95 -17.25 18.86
CA SER A 32 -18.69 -15.98 18.97
C SER A 32 -18.00 -14.62 19.15
N ASN A 33 -16.71 -14.54 19.44
CA ASN A 33 -16.01 -13.33 19.85
C ASN A 33 -14.94 -13.03 18.80
N ASP A 34 -15.20 -12.03 17.97
CA ASP A 34 -14.21 -11.52 17.03
C ASP A 34 -13.12 -10.78 17.81
N THR A 35 -11.96 -11.43 17.97
CA THR A 35 -10.80 -10.84 18.61
C THR A 35 -9.88 -10.22 17.56
N HIS A 36 -9.42 -9.00 17.80
CA HIS A 36 -8.44 -8.34 16.95
C HIS A 36 -7.09 -8.33 17.64
N VAL A 37 -6.04 -8.70 16.90
CA VAL A 37 -4.65 -8.67 17.37
C VAL A 37 -3.91 -7.60 16.59
N VAL A 38 -3.22 -6.72 17.30
CA VAL A 38 -2.43 -5.65 16.69
C VAL A 38 -0.95 -6.00 16.81
N HIS A 39 -0.28 -6.12 15.66
CA HIS A 39 1.16 -6.33 15.57
C HIS A 39 1.82 -4.98 15.29
N VAL A 40 2.65 -4.51 16.22
CA VAL A 40 3.38 -3.25 16.10
C VAL A 40 4.85 -3.54 15.86
N PHE A 41 5.39 -2.95 14.80
CA PHE A 41 6.77 -3.09 14.37
C PHE A 41 7.48 -1.74 14.50
N VAL A 42 8.65 -1.75 15.14
CA VAL A 42 9.54 -0.59 15.23
C VAL A 42 10.71 -0.81 14.28
N CYS A 43 10.80 0.02 13.25
CA CYS A 43 11.82 -0.03 12.22
C CYS A 43 13.08 0.73 12.64
N ALA A 44 14.23 0.31 12.11
CA ALA A 44 15.49 1.00 12.34
C ALA A 44 15.55 2.38 11.64
N ARG A 45 14.99 2.47 10.43
CA ARG A 45 15.01 3.69 9.59
C ARG A 45 13.60 4.27 9.42
N ARG A 46 13.50 5.60 9.32
CA ARG A 46 12.22 6.31 9.14
C ARG A 46 11.52 5.99 7.81
N ARG A 47 12.26 5.63 6.76
CA ARG A 47 11.64 5.28 5.46
C ARG A 47 11.07 3.86 5.43
N GLN A 48 11.49 2.98 6.35
CA GLN A 48 11.10 1.58 6.35
C GLN A 48 9.61 1.37 6.71
N ALA A 49 9.07 2.11 7.68
CA ALA A 49 7.66 1.93 8.06
C ALA A 49 6.71 2.24 6.90
N ARG A 50 7.01 3.32 6.15
CA ARG A 50 6.25 3.70 4.95
C ARG A 50 6.43 2.67 3.83
N ALA A 51 7.65 2.20 3.59
CA ALA A 51 7.92 1.16 2.60
C ALA A 51 7.15 -0.13 2.93
N LEU A 52 7.12 -0.56 4.20
CA LEU A 52 6.34 -1.71 4.64
C LEU A 52 4.84 -1.52 4.41
N ALA A 53 4.31 -0.33 4.71
CA ALA A 53 2.90 -0.02 4.44
C ALA A 53 2.56 -0.08 2.94
N LEU A 54 3.42 0.47 2.08
CA LEU A 54 3.26 0.39 0.63
C LEU A 54 3.37 -1.05 0.12
N SER A 55 4.38 -1.80 0.55
CA SER A 55 4.53 -3.22 0.19
C SER A 55 3.30 -4.03 0.57
N LEU A 56 2.70 -3.77 1.74
CA LEU A 56 1.48 -4.46 2.15
C LEU A 56 0.27 -4.00 1.33
N ALA A 57 0.17 -2.72 0.96
CA ALA A 57 -0.86 -2.21 0.07
C ALA A 57 -0.80 -2.86 -1.32
N HIS A 58 0.41 -3.04 -1.88
CA HIS A 58 0.60 -3.80 -3.12
C HIS A 58 0.14 -5.26 -2.96
N ALA A 59 0.53 -5.93 -1.88
CA ALA A 59 0.11 -7.31 -1.61
C ALA A 59 -1.42 -7.47 -1.49
N PHE A 60 -2.11 -6.50 -0.89
CA PHE A 60 -3.58 -6.47 -0.85
C PHE A 60 -4.18 -6.34 -2.25
N ASN A 61 -3.65 -5.42 -3.06
CA ASN A 61 -4.12 -5.20 -4.42
C ASN A 61 -3.93 -6.46 -5.27
N ASP A 62 -2.78 -7.14 -5.17
CA ASP A 62 -2.51 -8.37 -5.90
C ASP A 62 -3.44 -9.52 -5.47
N ALA A 63 -3.64 -9.69 -4.16
CA ALA A 63 -4.55 -10.70 -3.63
C ALA A 63 -6.01 -10.44 -4.06
N TYR A 64 -6.43 -9.16 -4.08
CA TYR A 64 -7.75 -8.76 -4.54
C TYR A 64 -7.93 -9.07 -6.03
N GLN A 65 -6.97 -8.67 -6.87
CA GLN A 65 -7.01 -8.95 -8.31
C GLN A 65 -7.05 -10.45 -8.61
N ALA A 66 -6.27 -11.25 -7.89
CA ALA A 66 -6.29 -12.71 -8.03
C ALA A 66 -7.64 -13.33 -7.64
N ASN A 67 -8.27 -12.82 -6.57
CA ASN A 67 -9.59 -13.26 -6.14
C ASN A 67 -10.70 -12.88 -7.12
N GLU A 68 -10.66 -11.64 -7.65
CA GLU A 68 -11.58 -11.18 -8.69
C GLU A 68 -11.40 -11.97 -9.99
N ALA A 69 -10.16 -12.23 -10.40
CA ALA A 69 -9.86 -13.05 -11.58
C ALA A 69 -10.40 -14.49 -11.44
N ARG A 70 -10.30 -15.09 -10.25
CA ARG A 70 -10.95 -16.38 -9.93
C ARG A 70 -12.47 -16.29 -10.02
N SER A 71 -13.06 -15.22 -9.52
CA SER A 71 -14.52 -15.00 -9.58
C SER A 71 -15.00 -14.77 -11.02
N LEU A 72 -14.19 -14.15 -11.87
CA LEU A 72 -14.43 -13.92 -13.30
C LEU A 72 -14.38 -15.19 -14.16
N GLN A 73 -13.56 -16.18 -13.78
CA GLN A 73 -13.60 -17.50 -14.44
C GLN A 73 -14.92 -18.24 -14.17
N ALA A 74 -15.66 -17.87 -13.12
CA ALA A 74 -17.01 -18.36 -12.86
C ALA A 74 -18.12 -17.54 -13.58
N GLY A 75 -17.80 -16.40 -14.21
CA GLY A 75 -18.77 -15.61 -14.97
C GLY A 75 -18.19 -14.36 -15.65
N GLY A 76 -18.04 -14.41 -16.98
CA GLY A 76 -18.05 -13.26 -17.92
C GLY A 76 -17.01 -12.14 -17.74
N ARG A 77 -16.06 -12.04 -18.69
CA ARG A 77 -14.97 -11.03 -18.80
C ARG A 77 -15.39 -9.59 -18.45
N ARG A 78 -15.05 -9.10 -17.24
CA ARG A 78 -14.85 -7.68 -16.93
C ARG A 78 -13.35 -7.41 -16.77
N ARG A 79 -12.89 -6.27 -17.31
CA ARG A 79 -11.52 -5.76 -17.08
C ARG A 79 -11.35 -5.47 -15.59
N VAL A 80 -10.28 -5.99 -14.99
CA VAL A 80 -9.92 -5.72 -13.59
C VAL A 80 -9.17 -4.39 -13.58
N THR A 81 -9.79 -3.34 -13.05
CA THR A 81 -9.09 -2.11 -12.70
C THR A 81 -8.48 -2.31 -11.31
N PRO A 82 -7.17 -2.08 -11.11
CA PRO A 82 -6.59 -2.04 -9.78
C PRO A 82 -7.39 -1.08 -8.90
N TRP A 83 -7.60 -1.44 -7.64
CA TRP A 83 -8.32 -0.57 -6.69
C TRP A 83 -7.44 0.63 -6.28
N VAL A 84 -6.13 0.52 -6.49
CA VAL A 84 -5.13 1.57 -6.28
C VAL A 84 -4.20 1.61 -7.49
N GLU A 85 -4.04 2.79 -8.07
CA GLU A 85 -3.00 3.07 -9.07
C GLU A 85 -1.78 3.61 -8.31
N PHE A 86 -0.70 2.84 -8.31
CA PHE A 86 0.54 3.25 -7.68
C PHE A 86 1.35 4.08 -8.67
N ALA A 87 1.75 5.29 -8.28
CA ALA A 87 2.69 6.06 -9.07
C ALA A 87 4.00 5.27 -9.19
N SER A 88 4.53 5.14 -10.41
CA SER A 88 5.87 4.58 -10.61
C SER A 88 6.87 5.43 -9.81
N GLU A 89 7.54 4.85 -8.81
CA GLU A 89 8.65 5.49 -8.12
C GLU A 89 9.78 5.72 -9.14
N SER A 90 9.89 6.95 -9.65
CA SER A 90 11.08 7.42 -10.34
C SER A 90 12.14 7.75 -9.29
N ASP A 91 12.98 6.77 -8.95
CA ASP A 91 14.20 6.96 -8.16
C ASP A 91 15.27 7.66 -9.02
N GLU A 92 15.15 8.98 -9.22
CA GLU A 92 16.28 9.79 -9.70
C GLU A 92 16.73 10.75 -8.60
N GLU A 93 17.74 10.31 -7.85
CA GLU A 93 18.61 11.19 -7.05
C GLU A 93 19.72 11.70 -7.98
N SER A 94 19.64 12.96 -8.39
CA SER A 94 20.75 13.67 -9.05
C SER A 94 21.14 14.90 -8.24
N ASP A 95 22.31 14.80 -7.63
CA ASP A 95 23.01 15.86 -6.92
C ASP A 95 23.84 16.69 -7.93
N SER A 96 23.39 17.90 -8.28
CA SER A 96 24.25 19.00 -8.77
C SER A 96 23.48 20.33 -8.91
N GLU A 97 24.07 21.37 -8.32
CA GLU A 97 23.72 22.81 -8.20
C GLU A 97 23.51 23.59 -9.56
N PRO A 98 23.08 24.88 -9.54
CA PRO A 98 22.01 25.43 -10.37
C PRO A 98 22.51 26.22 -11.58
N THR A 99 21.82 26.12 -12.72
CA THR A 99 21.99 27.09 -13.83
C THR A 99 20.68 27.38 -14.57
N SER A 100 20.20 28.61 -14.35
CA SER A 100 19.59 29.54 -15.33
C SER A 100 18.56 29.09 -16.38
N SER A 101 17.37 29.70 -16.22
CA SER A 101 16.50 30.30 -17.25
C SER A 101 15.23 29.51 -17.67
N PRO A 102 14.04 30.16 -17.70
CA PRO A 102 12.75 29.48 -17.81
C PRO A 102 12.29 29.33 -19.28
N GLU A 103 11.71 28.18 -19.62
CA GLU A 103 10.86 28.08 -20.83
C GLU A 103 9.37 28.22 -20.47
N PRO A 104 8.58 28.92 -21.31
CA PRO A 104 7.25 29.39 -20.94
C PRO A 104 6.20 28.28 -21.01
N LEU A 105 5.31 28.27 -20.01
CA LEU A 105 4.11 27.42 -20.00
C LEU A 105 3.16 27.83 -21.14
N PRO A 106 2.48 26.89 -21.83
CA PRO A 106 1.44 27.23 -22.80
C PRO A 106 0.24 27.86 -22.08
N LEU A 107 -0.12 29.06 -22.54
CA LEU A 107 -1.26 29.85 -22.09
C LEU A 107 -2.57 29.11 -22.42
N VAL A 108 -3.28 28.66 -21.39
CA VAL A 108 -4.68 28.25 -21.52
C VAL A 108 -5.54 29.51 -21.52
N THR A 109 -6.10 29.84 -22.68
CA THR A 109 -7.09 30.92 -22.82
C THR A 109 -8.45 30.42 -22.35
N PHE A 110 -9.18 31.26 -21.60
CA PHE A 110 -10.56 31.02 -21.17
C PHE A 110 -11.55 31.11 -22.34
#